data_AF-M4RSF6-F1
#
_entry.id   AF-M4RSF6-F1
#
_cell.length_a   1.000
_cell.length_b   1.000
_cell.length_c   1.000
_cell.angle_alpha   90.00
_cell.angle_beta   90.00
_cell.angle_gamma   90.00
#
_symmetry.space_group_name_H-M   'P 1'
#
loop_
_entity.id
_entity.type
_entity.pdbx_description
1 polymer ?
#
loop_
_entity_poly.entity_id
_entity_poly.type
_entity_poly.pdbx_seq_one_letter_code
_entity_poly.pdbx_strand_id
1 'polypeptide(L)'
;MKRASFISIDDEDVDLILSFALEDEALGVRSLILMRTPKFESLVIEEERGVRVSLEGQETDEEDSMLVRVTLSSKDIEIATMTGIYKVDLSKVGKAELDSVYPFLQKMNFDNKFEISHA
;
A
#
# COMPACT_ATOMS: atom_id res chain seq x y z
N MET A 1 14.67 -5.49 3.05
CA MET A 1 14.01 -4.67 2.02
C MET A 1 13.71 -5.59 0.86
N LYS A 2 12.45 -5.67 0.43
CA LYS A 2 12.02 -6.54 -0.68
C LYS A 2 11.91 -5.70 -1.94
N ARG A 3 12.27 -6.24 -3.11
CA ARG A 3 12.24 -5.50 -4.37
C ARG A 3 10.92 -5.72 -5.10
N ALA A 4 10.28 -4.65 -5.55
CA ALA A 4 9.11 -4.74 -6.40
C ALA A 4 9.53 -4.97 -7.87
N SER A 5 8.86 -5.91 -8.53
CA SER A 5 9.01 -6.15 -9.97
C SER A 5 8.18 -5.14 -10.78
N PHE A 6 6.97 -4.84 -10.31
CA PHE A 6 6.04 -3.85 -10.87
C PHE A 6 5.06 -3.40 -9.80
N ILE A 7 4.32 -2.32 -10.10
CA ILE A 7 3.22 -1.81 -9.28
C ILE A 7 1.91 -1.93 -10.07
N SER A 8 0.81 -2.23 -9.39
CA SER A 8 -0.53 -2.14 -9.97
C SER A 8 -1.37 -1.14 -9.19
N ILE A 9 -2.14 -0.34 -9.92
CA ILE A 9 -3.16 0.56 -9.37
C ILE A 9 -4.50 0.12 -9.96
N ASP A 10 -5.43 -0.22 -9.08
CA ASP A 10 -6.83 -0.38 -9.40
C ASP A 10 -7.59 0.81 -8.81
N ASP A 11 -8.25 1.55 -9.70
CA ASP A 11 -9.01 2.75 -9.38
C ASP A 11 -10.47 2.61 -9.86
N GLU A 12 -11.04 1.41 -9.69
CA GLU A 12 -12.44 1.12 -9.99
C GLU A 12 -13.38 1.57 -8.85
N ASP A 13 -14.56 2.08 -9.21
CA ASP A 13 -15.56 2.84 -8.42
C ASP A 13 -15.72 2.54 -6.91
N VAL A 14 -15.48 1.31 -6.47
CA VAL A 14 -15.73 0.86 -5.10
C VAL A 14 -14.45 0.76 -4.28
N ASP A 15 -13.38 0.23 -4.86
CA ASP A 15 -12.13 -0.13 -4.17
C ASP A 15 -10.94 0.62 -4.78
N LEU A 16 -10.15 1.25 -3.91
CA LEU A 16 -8.86 1.83 -4.26
C LEU A 16 -7.79 0.82 -3.86
N ILE A 17 -7.09 0.23 -4.83
CA ILE A 17 -6.07 -0.79 -4.58
C ILE A 17 -4.74 -0.36 -5.18
N LEU A 18 -3.70 -0.32 -4.34
CA LEU A 18 -2.31 -0.17 -4.74
C LEU A 18 -1.56 -1.45 -4.33
N SER A 19 -0.99 -2.17 -5.28
CA SER A 19 -0.26 -3.41 -4.98
C SER A 19 1.16 -3.41 -5.54
N PHE A 20 2.05 -4.07 -4.80
CA PHE A 20 3.45 -4.25 -5.15
C PHE A 20 3.73 -5.74 -5.32
N ALA A 21 4.20 -6.12 -6.52
CA ALA A 21 4.65 -7.49 -6.78
C ALA A 21 6.08 -7.66 -6.27
N LEU A 22 6.22 -8.15 -5.03
CA LEU A 22 7.51 -8.33 -4.36
C LEU A 22 8.19 -9.62 -4.81
N GLU A 23 9.46 -9.52 -5.21
CA GLU A 23 10.29 -10.69 -5.46
C GLU A 23 10.48 -11.48 -4.16
N ASP A 24 10.14 -12.77 -4.18
CA ASP A 24 10.28 -13.68 -3.05
C ASP A 24 11.01 -14.96 -3.47
N GLU A 25 12.13 -15.28 -2.82
CA GLU A 25 12.95 -16.43 -3.21
C GLU A 25 12.26 -17.78 -2.99
N ALA A 26 11.33 -17.87 -2.03
CA ALA A 26 10.67 -19.13 -1.67
C ALA A 26 9.38 -19.35 -2.48
N LEU A 27 8.60 -18.28 -2.71
CA LEU A 27 7.31 -18.36 -3.41
C LEU A 27 7.32 -17.75 -4.82
N GLY A 28 8.47 -17.24 -5.29
CA GLY A 28 8.61 -16.53 -6.56
C GLY A 28 8.21 -15.06 -6.45
N VAL A 29 6.92 -14.80 -6.20
CA VAL A 29 6.36 -13.46 -6.04
C VAL A 29 5.34 -13.45 -4.91
N ARG A 30 5.31 -12.38 -4.10
CA ARG A 30 4.26 -12.11 -3.12
C ARG A 30 3.71 -10.71 -3.33
N SER A 31 2.41 -10.54 -3.12
CA SER A 31 1.75 -9.24 -3.24
C SER A 31 1.70 -8.52 -1.89
N LEU A 32 2.21 -7.30 -1.82
CA LEU A 32 1.89 -6.34 -0.74
C LEU A 32 0.79 -5.42 -1.25
N ILE A 33 -0.35 -5.39 -0.57
CA ILE A 33 -1.57 -4.74 -1.06
C ILE A 33 -2.00 -3.67 -0.06
N LEU A 34 -2.24 -2.47 -0.57
CA LEU A 34 -2.89 -1.36 0.11
C LEU A 34 -4.30 -1.25 -0.48
N MET A 35 -5.32 -1.36 0.36
CA MET A 35 -6.72 -1.32 -0.08
C MET A 35 -7.55 -0.38 0.77
N ARG A 36 -8.43 0.40 0.14
CA ARG A 36 -9.43 1.23 0.82
C ARG A 36 -10.75 1.18 0.06
N THR A 37 -11.87 1.13 0.79
CA THR A 37 -13.21 1.02 0.20
C THR A 37 -14.12 2.17 0.68
N PRO A 38 -13.91 3.41 0.20
CA PRO A 38 -14.54 4.61 0.76
C PRO A 38 -16.07 4.55 0.81
N LYS A 39 -16.69 3.91 -0.19
CA LYS A 39 -18.15 3.81 -0.34
C LYS A 39 -18.84 3.14 0.85
N PHE A 40 -18.17 2.23 1.54
CA PHE A 40 -18.73 1.47 2.65
C PHE A 40 -18.18 1.90 4.02
N GLU A 41 -17.26 2.86 4.08
CA GLU A 41 -16.64 3.30 5.34
C GLU A 41 -17.65 3.86 6.35
N SER A 42 -18.77 4.43 5.88
CA SER A 42 -19.83 4.93 6.78
C SER A 42 -20.51 3.82 7.58
N LEU A 43 -20.37 2.55 7.17
CA LEU A 43 -20.98 1.39 7.83
C LEU A 43 -20.08 0.79 8.92
N VAL A 44 -18.81 1.19 9.00
CA VAL A 44 -17.84 0.71 10.00
C VAL A 44 -17.45 1.82 10.98
N ILE A 45 -16.91 1.42 12.13
CA ILE A 45 -16.41 2.34 13.17
C ILE A 45 -15.18 3.10 12.69
N GLU A 46 -14.88 4.22 13.32
CA GLU A 46 -13.84 5.14 12.84
C GLU A 46 -12.44 4.50 12.81
N GLU A 47 -12.17 3.60 13.74
CA GLU A 47 -10.91 2.87 13.91
C GLU A 47 -10.68 1.84 12.79
N GLU A 48 -11.74 1.42 12.09
CA GLU A 48 -11.69 0.46 10.97
C GLU A 48 -11.65 1.16 9.60
N ARG A 49 -11.67 2.50 9.55
CA ARG A 49 -11.64 3.30 8.32
C ARG A 49 -10.23 3.65 7.89
N GLY A 50 -10.00 3.77 6.59
CA GLY A 50 -8.70 4.10 6.02
C GLY A 50 -8.15 2.96 5.17
N VAL A 51 -6.83 2.93 5.04
CA VAL A 51 -6.14 1.97 4.16
C VAL A 51 -5.70 0.75 4.96
N ARG A 52 -6.14 -0.44 4.55
CA ARG A 52 -5.66 -1.73 5.06
C ARG A 52 -4.44 -2.16 4.26
N VAL A 53 -3.45 -2.70 4.94
CA VAL A 53 -2.21 -3.23 4.36
C VAL A 53 -2.11 -4.72 4.62
N SER A 54 -2.01 -5.52 3.56
CA SER A 54 -1.91 -6.98 3.63
C SER A 54 -0.74 -7.50 2.81
N LEU A 55 -0.10 -8.58 3.29
CA LEU A 55 0.98 -9.28 2.60
C LEU A 55 0.55 -10.71 2.31
N GLU A 56 0.59 -11.09 1.04
CA GLU A 56 0.23 -12.43 0.58
C GLU A 56 1.03 -13.54 1.28
N GLY A 57 0.31 -14.56 1.75
CA GLY A 57 0.88 -15.72 2.43
C GLY A 57 1.45 -15.42 3.82
N GLN A 58 1.01 -14.34 4.47
CA GLN A 58 1.24 -14.09 5.89
C GLN A 58 0.04 -14.67 6.68
N GLU A 59 0.24 -15.81 7.35
CA GLU A 59 -0.80 -16.52 8.12
C GLU A 59 -0.88 -16.08 9.59
N THR A 60 -0.27 -14.96 9.97
CA THR A 60 -0.36 -14.47 11.35
C THR A 60 -1.80 -14.06 11.66
N ASP A 61 -2.29 -14.40 12.86
CA ASP A 61 -3.56 -13.88 13.42
C ASP A 61 -3.61 -12.33 13.52
N GLU A 62 -2.51 -11.65 13.18
CA GLU A 62 -2.49 -10.23 12.85
C GLU A 62 -3.15 -10.02 11.49
N GLU A 63 -4.46 -9.80 11.51
CA GLU A 63 -5.27 -9.28 10.40
C GLU A 63 -4.57 -8.08 9.71
N ASP A 64 -4.94 -7.82 8.44
CA ASP A 64 -4.46 -6.65 7.70
C ASP A 64 -4.36 -5.41 8.59
N SER A 65 -3.20 -4.75 8.54
CA SER A 65 -2.87 -3.68 9.47
C SER A 65 -3.20 -2.32 8.87
N MET A 66 -3.74 -1.41 9.68
CA MET A 66 -4.08 -0.07 9.20
C MET A 66 -2.82 0.74 8.89
N LEU A 67 -2.82 1.39 7.73
CA LEU A 67 -1.76 2.28 7.30
C LEU A 67 -1.71 3.53 8.18
N VAL A 68 -0.51 3.89 8.62
CA VAL A 68 -0.26 5.07 9.45
C VAL A 68 0.55 6.11 8.69
N ARG A 69 1.54 5.67 7.90
CA ARG A 69 2.41 6.56 7.13
C ARG A 69 2.97 5.90 5.89
N VAL A 70 3.09 6.69 4.84
CA VAL A 70 3.86 6.36 3.63
C VAL A 70 4.96 7.39 3.41
N THR A 71 6.18 6.93 3.18
CA THR A 71 7.29 7.75 2.68
C THR A 71 7.73 7.21 1.33
N LEU A 72 7.48 7.96 0.26
CA LEU A 72 7.77 7.59 -1.11
C LEU A 72 8.95 8.41 -1.65
N SER A 73 9.90 7.72 -2.29
CA SER A 73 11.00 8.32 -3.03
C SER A 73 11.06 7.73 -4.44
N SER A 74 11.96 8.22 -5.29
CA SER A 74 12.20 7.64 -6.61
C SER A 74 12.85 6.24 -6.59
N LYS A 75 13.29 5.75 -5.42
CA LYS A 75 14.04 4.48 -5.29
C LYS A 75 13.37 3.49 -4.35
N ASP A 76 12.54 3.97 -3.44
CA ASP A 76 11.96 3.15 -2.40
C ASP A 76 10.68 3.74 -1.84
N ILE A 77 9.90 2.89 -1.20
CA ILE A 77 8.74 3.27 -0.42
C ILE A 77 8.78 2.55 0.93
N GLU A 78 8.58 3.32 2.00
CA GLU A 78 8.36 2.84 3.35
C GLU A 78 6.87 2.96 3.68
N ILE A 79 6.27 1.83 4.06
CA ILE A 79 4.84 1.70 4.39
C ILE A 79 4.78 1.28 5.86
N ALA A 80 4.44 2.22 6.74
CA ALA A 80 4.30 1.97 8.16
C ALA A 80 2.82 1.73 8.51
N THR A 81 2.56 0.64 9.19
CA THR A 81 1.24 0.24 9.68
C THR A 81 1.19 0.30 11.21
N MET A 82 0.03 0.03 11.80
CA MET A 82 -0.10 -0.05 13.26
C MET A 82 0.76 -1.17 13.89
N THR A 83 1.07 -2.22 13.12
CA THR A 83 1.77 -3.42 13.64
C THR A 83 3.17 -3.60 13.07
N GLY A 84 3.56 -2.88 12.02
CA GLY A 84 4.86 -3.09 11.39
C GLY A 84 5.26 -2.06 10.34
N ILE A 85 6.39 -2.32 9.68
CA ILE A 85 6.92 -1.47 8.61
C ILE A 85 7.36 -2.35 7.45
N TYR A 86 6.83 -2.08 6.26
CA TYR A 86 7.29 -2.66 5.00
C TYR A 86 8.22 -1.68 4.28
N LYS A 87 9.37 -2.18 3.84
CA LYS A 87 10.34 -1.42 3.02
C LYS A 87 10.48 -2.08 1.66
N VAL A 88 10.05 -1.36 0.63
CA VAL A 88 10.00 -1.85 -0.75
C VAL A 88 10.99 -1.06 -1.60
N ASP A 89 11.87 -1.78 -2.29
CA ASP A 89 12.79 -1.25 -3.29
C ASP A 89 12.06 -1.14 -4.63
N LEU A 90 12.04 0.08 -5.17
CA LEU A 90 11.35 0.47 -6.39
C LEU A 90 12.32 0.70 -7.55
N SER A 91 13.61 0.39 -7.40
CA SER A 91 14.65 0.63 -8.41
C SER A 91 14.40 -0.03 -9.77
N LYS A 92 13.55 -1.05 -9.84
CA LYS A 92 13.12 -1.72 -11.09
C LYS A 92 11.82 -1.18 -11.68
N VAL A 93 11.06 -0.42 -10.90
CA VAL A 93 9.76 0.10 -11.32
C VAL A 93 9.97 1.27 -12.27
N GLY A 94 9.22 1.27 -13.38
CA GLY A 94 9.32 2.34 -14.37
C GLY A 94 8.89 3.69 -13.81
N LYS A 95 9.55 4.77 -14.25
CA LYS A 95 9.22 6.14 -13.81
C LYS A 95 7.74 6.49 -14.02
N ALA A 96 7.14 6.06 -15.15
CA ALA A 96 5.73 6.32 -15.44
C ALA A 96 4.78 5.67 -14.42
N GLU A 97 5.10 4.46 -13.95
CA GLU A 97 4.36 3.81 -12.85
C GLU A 97 4.55 4.60 -11.55
N LEU A 98 5.78 4.97 -11.19
CA LEU A 98 6.07 5.73 -9.97
C LEU A 98 5.38 7.10 -9.92
N ASP A 99 5.34 7.81 -11.05
CA ASP A 99 4.70 9.12 -11.17
C ASP A 99 3.16 9.03 -10.91
N SER A 100 2.56 7.83 -11.01
CA SER A 100 1.14 7.59 -10.70
C SER A 100 0.87 7.23 -9.23
N VAL A 101 1.87 6.77 -8.48
CA VAL A 101 1.70 6.30 -7.10
C VAL A 101 1.35 7.44 -6.14
N TYR A 102 2.06 8.57 -6.22
CA TYR A 102 1.81 9.68 -5.30
C TYR A 102 0.40 10.28 -5.43
N PRO A 103 -0.10 10.62 -6.64
CA PRO A 103 -1.49 11.06 -6.81
C PRO A 103 -2.52 10.03 -6.30
N PHE A 104 -2.24 8.74 -6.51
CA PHE A 104 -3.13 7.68 -6.03
C PHE A 104 -3.14 7.58 -4.50
N LEU A 105 -1.99 7.68 -3.84
CA LEU A 105 -1.91 7.76 -2.37
C LEU A 105 -2.67 8.98 -1.82
N GLN A 106 -2.60 10.13 -2.50
CA GLN A 106 -3.40 11.31 -2.13
C GLN A 106 -4.91 11.03 -2.24
N LYS A 107 -5.34 10.34 -3.31
CA LYS A 107 -6.73 9.92 -3.47
C LYS A 107 -7.17 8.96 -2.36
N MET A 108 -6.32 7.99 -2.01
CA MET A 108 -6.55 7.09 -0.87
C MET A 108 -6.60 7.82 0.47
N ASN A 109 -6.07 9.04 0.58
CA ASN A 109 -5.97 9.81 1.82
C ASN A 109 -6.85 11.05 1.85
N PHE A 110 -8.01 11.02 1.21
CA PHE A 110 -8.89 12.19 1.07
C PHE A 110 -9.34 12.81 2.42
N ASP A 111 -9.24 12.08 3.52
CA ASP A 111 -9.61 12.48 4.88
C ASP A 111 -8.43 12.52 5.88
N ASN A 112 -7.19 12.41 5.39
CA ASN A 112 -5.95 12.47 6.18
C ASN A 112 -5.84 11.40 7.29
N LYS A 113 -6.29 10.17 7.03
CA LYS A 113 -6.16 9.02 7.96
C LYS A 113 -4.73 8.49 8.09
N PHE A 114 -3.83 8.85 7.17
CA PHE A 114 -2.41 8.53 7.27
C PHE A 114 -1.52 9.70 6.80
N GLU A 115 -0.25 9.66 7.17
CA GLU A 115 0.73 10.66 6.74
C GLU A 115 1.36 10.28 5.39
N ILE A 116 1.53 11.25 4.49
CA ILE A 116 2.22 11.04 3.21
C ILE A 116 3.41 11.99 3.12
N SER A 117 4.60 11.43 2.93
CA SER A 117 5.83 12.16 2.58
C SER A 117 6.32 11.72 1.21
N HIS A 118 6.71 12.68 0.37
CA HIS A 118 7.20 12.44 -0.98
C HIS A 118 8.46 13.28 -1.23
N ALA A 119 9.57 12.62 -1.58
CA ALA A 119 10.90 13.23 -1.72
C ALA A 119 11.33 13.36 -3.20
#